data_AF-A0A520HJD3-F1
#
_entry.id   AF-A0A520HJD3-F1
#
_cell.length_a   1.000
_cell.length_b   1.000
_cell.length_c   1.000
_cell.angle_alpha   90.00
_cell.angle_beta   90.00
_cell.angle_gamma   90.00
#
_symmetry.space_group_name_H-M   'P 1'
#
loop_
_entity.id
_entity.type
_entity.pdbx_description
1 polymer ?
#
loop_
_entity_poly.entity_id
_entity_poly.type
_entity_poly.pdbx_seq_one_letter_code
_entity_poly.pdbx_strand_id
1 'polypeptide(L)'
;MNKAKKGFIPVMLTPFKDNGAIDFDGLTKLTALYIEAGAAGLFANCLSSEMFELSEDERFSVVEHVVKAANGAVPVVATGTFGGPIAQQADFVKKIYSAGVDAVIGITGLLAEEKDS
;
A
#
# COMPACT_ATOMS: atom_id res chain seq x y z
N MET A 1 -21.22 2.30 -20.28
CA MET A 1 -20.42 2.27 -19.04
C MET A 1 -20.49 0.85 -18.49
N ASN A 2 -19.38 0.11 -18.51
CA ASN A 2 -19.34 -1.21 -17.89
C ASN A 2 -19.62 -1.03 -16.39
N LYS A 3 -20.72 -1.61 -15.91
CA LYS A 3 -20.97 -1.69 -14.47
C LYS A 3 -19.83 -2.50 -13.87
N ALA A 4 -18.94 -1.83 -13.14
CA ALA A 4 -17.90 -2.51 -12.38
C ALA A 4 -18.57 -3.61 -11.54
N LYS A 5 -18.03 -4.83 -11.59
CA LYS A 5 -18.49 -5.91 -10.72
C LYS A 5 -18.45 -5.37 -9.28
N LYS A 6 -19.53 -5.54 -8.52
CA LYS A 6 -19.54 -5.22 -7.09
C LYS A 6 -18.48 -6.07 -6.41
N GLY A 7 -17.56 -5.42 -5.70
CA GLY A 7 -16.51 -6.05 -4.90
C GLY A 7 -15.96 -5.02 -3.93
N PHE A 8 -15.17 -5.48 -2.96
CA PHE A 8 -14.57 -4.61 -1.95
C PHE A 8 -13.06 -4.53 -2.17
N ILE A 9 -12.46 -3.43 -1.73
CA ILE A 9 -11.01 -3.24 -1.71
C ILE A 9 -10.65 -3.05 -0.24
N PRO A 10 -10.07 -4.05 0.44
CA PRO A 10 -9.70 -3.92 1.83
C PRO A 10 -8.52 -2.94 1.95
N VAL A 11 -8.62 -2.06 2.95
CA VAL A 11 -7.48 -1.35 3.51
C VAL A 11 -6.69 -2.37 4.32
N MET A 12 -5.50 -2.74 3.84
CA MET A 12 -4.77 -3.86 4.41
C MET A 12 -4.13 -3.49 5.74
N LEU A 13 -4.01 -4.49 6.62
CA LEU A 13 -3.21 -4.38 7.85
C LEU A 13 -1.78 -4.83 7.57
N THR A 14 -0.83 -4.36 8.39
CA THR A 14 0.53 -4.90 8.47
C THR A 14 0.61 -5.77 9.73
N PRO A 15 0.64 -7.10 9.61
CA PRO A 15 0.86 -7.97 10.76
C PRO A 15 2.27 -7.79 11.32
N PHE A 16 2.39 -7.82 12.65
CA PHE A 16 3.67 -7.73 13.36
C PHE A 16 3.84 -8.94 14.27
N LYS A 17 5.09 -9.34 14.48
CA LYS A 17 5.51 -10.31 15.48
C LYS A 17 5.57 -9.63 16.86
N ASP A 18 5.62 -10.41 17.93
CA ASP A 18 5.71 -9.90 19.31
C ASP A 18 6.93 -9.00 19.57
N ASN A 19 7.98 -9.13 18.75
CA ASN A 19 9.18 -8.29 18.81
C ASN A 19 9.09 -7.02 17.97
N GLY A 20 7.94 -6.71 17.39
CA GLY A 20 7.70 -5.54 16.53
C GLY A 20 8.16 -5.69 15.08
N ALA A 21 8.83 -6.79 14.70
CA ALA A 21 9.20 -7.01 13.31
C ALA A 21 7.96 -7.37 12.47
N ILE A 22 7.94 -6.93 11.21
CA ILE A 22 6.87 -7.27 10.27
C ILE A 22 6.75 -8.80 10.11
N ASP A 23 5.53 -9.31 10.21
CA ASP A 23 5.20 -10.70 9.94
C ASP A 23 4.75 -10.89 8.48
N PHE A 24 5.73 -11.09 7.61
CA PHE A 24 5.51 -11.34 6.18
C PHE A 24 4.78 -12.66 5.90
N ASP A 25 4.92 -13.67 6.76
CA ASP A 25 4.17 -14.93 6.61
C ASP A 25 2.69 -14.69 6.93
N GLY A 26 2.42 -13.95 8.00
CA GLY A 26 1.08 -13.45 8.32
C GLY A 26 0.48 -12.59 7.21
N LEU A 27 1.26 -11.66 6.65
CA LEU A 27 0.83 -10.81 5.53
C LEU A 27 0.48 -11.62 4.28
N THR A 28 1.22 -12.69 3.99
CA THR A 28 0.91 -13.62 2.89
C THR A 28 -0.46 -14.27 3.10
N LYS A 29 -0.71 -14.80 4.30
CA LYS A 29 -1.98 -15.46 4.65
C LYS A 29 -3.14 -14.48 4.60
N LEU A 30 -2.94 -13.25 5.10
CA LEU A 30 -3.95 -12.19 5.08
C LEU A 30 -4.29 -11.78 3.64
N THR A 31 -3.28 -11.66 2.78
CA THR A 31 -3.45 -11.37 1.35
C THR A 31 -4.31 -12.44 0.67
N ALA A 32 -3.97 -13.72 0.88
CA ALA A 32 -4.74 -14.84 0.35
C ALA A 32 -6.19 -14.82 0.85
N LEU A 33 -6.40 -14.59 2.16
CA LEU A 33 -7.73 -14.51 2.76
C LEU A 33 -8.61 -13.43 2.11
N TYR A 34 -8.07 -12.24 1.85
CA TYR A 34 -8.84 -11.20 1.16
C TYR A 34 -9.22 -11.59 -0.28
N ILE A 35 -8.28 -12.19 -1.00
CA ILE A 35 -8.51 -12.63 -2.39
C ILE A 35 -9.57 -13.75 -2.41
N GLU A 36 -9.45 -14.74 -1.54
CA GLU A 36 -10.43 -15.84 -1.39
C GLU A 36 -11.83 -15.34 -0.98
N ALA A 37 -11.88 -14.28 -0.16
CA ALA A 37 -13.14 -13.63 0.22
C ALA A 37 -13.78 -12.80 -0.91
N GLY A 38 -13.14 -12.68 -2.07
CA GLY A 38 -13.67 -11.98 -3.24
C GLY A 38 -13.33 -10.50 -3.30
N ALA A 39 -12.18 -10.09 -2.75
CA ALA A 39 -11.66 -8.74 -2.96
C ALA A 39 -11.53 -8.42 -4.46
N ALA A 40 -11.87 -7.20 -4.86
CA ALA A 40 -11.74 -6.72 -6.23
C ALA A 40 -10.39 -6.00 -6.49
N GLY A 41 -9.59 -5.82 -5.44
CA GLY A 41 -8.30 -5.17 -5.42
C GLY A 41 -7.80 -5.11 -3.98
N LEU A 42 -6.57 -4.67 -3.77
CA LEU A 42 -5.96 -4.54 -2.45
C LEU A 42 -5.36 -3.14 -2.28
N PHE A 43 -5.56 -2.52 -1.12
CA PHE A 43 -4.90 -1.26 -0.77
C PHE A 43 -3.88 -1.51 0.34
N ALA A 44 -2.61 -1.67 -0.06
CA ALA A 44 -1.46 -1.82 0.82
C ALA A 44 -0.86 -0.47 1.22
N ASN A 45 -0.01 -0.44 2.27
CA ASN A 45 0.64 0.78 2.76
C ASN A 45 -0.34 1.96 2.89
N CYS A 46 -1.40 1.76 3.67
CA CYS A 46 -2.43 2.75 3.96
C CYS A 46 -2.44 3.08 5.46
N LEU A 47 -3.33 3.97 5.91
CA LEU A 47 -3.41 4.35 7.33
C LEU A 47 -3.61 3.12 8.24
N SER A 48 -4.48 2.19 7.83
CA SER A 48 -4.71 0.93 8.56
C SER A 48 -3.53 -0.05 8.49
N SER A 49 -2.57 0.16 7.59
CA SER A 49 -1.32 -0.60 7.51
C SER A 49 -0.24 -0.06 8.46
N GLU A 50 -0.57 0.92 9.31
CA GLU A 50 0.37 1.63 10.18
C GLU A 50 1.50 2.34 9.40
N MET A 51 1.20 2.82 8.19
CA MET A 51 2.20 3.38 7.29
C MET A 51 3.08 4.50 7.88
N PHE A 52 2.60 5.25 8.88
CA PHE A 52 3.39 6.29 9.53
C PHE A 52 4.42 5.77 10.54
N GLU A 53 4.22 4.58 11.08
CA GLU A 53 5.13 3.93 12.04
C GLU A 53 6.21 3.09 11.34
N LEU A 54 6.05 2.84 10.04
CA LEU A 54 7.02 2.13 9.21
C LEU A 54 8.08 3.08 8.66
N SER A 55 9.32 2.61 8.59
CA SER A 55 10.37 3.25 7.79
C SER A 55 10.07 3.18 6.29
N GLU A 56 10.76 3.99 5.49
CA GLU A 56 10.58 4.00 4.04
C GLU A 56 10.82 2.61 3.41
N ASP A 57 11.85 1.90 3.86
CA ASP A 57 12.21 0.58 3.35
C ASP A 57 11.22 -0.50 3.80
N GLU A 58 10.67 -0.37 5.02
CA GLU A 58 9.58 -1.25 5.48
C GLU A 58 8.31 -1.04 4.67
N ARG A 59 7.92 0.22 4.39
CA ARG A 59 6.77 0.53 3.51
C ARG A 59 6.95 -0.11 2.15
N PHE A 60 8.13 0.05 1.54
CA PHE A 60 8.44 -0.56 0.26
C PHE A 60 8.38 -2.09 0.32
N SER A 61 8.99 -2.70 1.35
CA SER A 61 9.01 -4.16 1.53
C SER A 61 7.59 -4.74 1.72
N VAL A 62 6.73 -4.05 2.47
CA VAL A 62 5.31 -4.44 2.64
C VAL A 62 4.59 -4.41 1.29
N VAL A 63 4.76 -3.34 0.51
CA VAL A 63 4.11 -3.22 -0.80
C VAL A 63 4.60 -4.29 -1.77
N GLU A 64 5.92 -4.46 -1.90
CA GLU A 64 6.53 -5.48 -2.75
C GLU A 64 6.03 -6.88 -2.38
N HIS A 65 5.97 -7.18 -1.08
CA HIS A 65 5.48 -8.46 -0.59
C HIS A 65 4.01 -8.70 -0.92
N VAL A 66 3.14 -7.69 -0.74
CA VAL A 66 1.71 -7.80 -1.10
C VAL A 66 1.54 -8.00 -2.61
N VAL A 67 2.26 -7.24 -3.45
CA VAL A 67 2.20 -7.41 -4.91
C VAL A 67 2.60 -8.82 -5.31
N LYS A 68 3.71 -9.33 -4.76
CA LYS A 68 4.17 -10.69 -4.98
C LYS A 68 3.16 -11.74 -4.51
N ALA A 69 2.58 -11.56 -3.33
CA ALA A 69 1.60 -12.50 -2.77
C ALA A 69 0.27 -12.49 -3.53
N ALA A 70 -0.16 -11.32 -4.04
CA ALA A 70 -1.33 -11.20 -4.89
C ALA A 70 -1.13 -11.84 -6.26
N ASN A 71 0.11 -11.85 -6.77
CA ASN A 71 0.53 -12.55 -7.99
C ASN A 71 -0.40 -12.29 -9.19
N GLY A 72 -0.87 -11.05 -9.35
CA GLY A 72 -1.75 -10.63 -10.43
C GLY A 72 -3.20 -11.12 -10.33
N ALA A 73 -3.62 -11.76 -9.23
CA ALA A 73 -4.99 -12.21 -9.04
C ALA A 73 -6.00 -11.04 -8.98
N VAL A 74 -5.58 -9.92 -8.36
CA VAL A 74 -6.33 -8.67 -8.23
C VAL A 74 -5.37 -7.48 -8.29
N PRO A 75 -5.80 -6.29 -8.71
CA PRO A 75 -4.94 -5.11 -8.72
C PRO A 75 -4.54 -4.68 -7.30
N VAL A 76 -3.32 -4.17 -7.16
CA VAL A 76 -2.78 -3.66 -5.90
C VAL A 76 -2.48 -2.18 -6.04
N VAL A 77 -2.95 -1.38 -5.09
CA VAL A 77 -2.62 0.05 -4.98
C VAL A 77 -1.97 0.33 -3.64
N ALA A 78 -1.13 1.37 -3.58
CA ALA A 78 -0.42 1.73 -2.36
C ALA A 78 -0.16 3.24 -2.24
N THR A 79 -0.07 3.74 -1.01
CA THR A 79 0.28 5.16 -0.77
C THR A 79 1.75 5.42 -1.10
N GLY A 80 2.04 6.53 -1.75
CA GLY A 80 3.41 6.96 -2.08
C GLY A 80 3.79 8.36 -1.61
N THR A 81 2.96 9.03 -0.81
CA THR A 81 3.18 10.43 -0.38
C THR A 81 3.18 10.55 1.13
N PHE A 82 4.25 11.11 1.71
CA PHE A 82 4.46 11.18 3.17
C PHE A 82 4.92 12.57 3.65
N GLY A 83 4.67 13.63 2.85
CA GLY A 83 5.14 14.99 3.17
C GLY A 83 6.59 15.24 2.78
N GLY A 84 7.06 16.47 3.04
CA GLY A 84 8.42 16.90 2.71
C GLY A 84 8.58 17.40 1.27
N PRO A 85 9.82 17.60 0.80
CA PRO A 85 10.09 18.21 -0.51
C PRO A 85 9.44 17.43 -1.67
N ILE A 86 8.78 18.14 -2.60
CA ILE A 86 8.08 17.55 -3.76
C ILE A 86 8.97 16.57 -4.55
N ALA A 87 10.25 16.87 -4.71
CA ALA A 87 11.20 15.98 -5.40
C ALA A 87 11.34 14.62 -4.70
N GLN A 88 11.46 14.61 -3.36
CA GLN A 88 11.56 13.38 -2.57
C GLN A 88 10.25 12.59 -2.61
N GLN A 89 9.11 13.27 -2.53
CA GLN A 89 7.81 12.63 -2.68
C GLN A 89 7.66 11.99 -4.07
N ALA A 90 8.07 12.69 -5.13
CA ALA A 90 8.04 12.15 -6.49
C ALA A 90 8.96 10.92 -6.66
N ASP A 91 10.13 10.93 -6.03
CA ASP A 91 11.04 9.77 -6.07
C ASP A 91 10.48 8.59 -5.28
N PHE A 92 9.84 8.82 -4.13
CA PHE A 92 9.19 7.75 -3.39
C PHE A 92 7.97 7.18 -4.11
N VAL A 93 7.17 8.02 -4.79
CA VAL A 93 6.10 7.56 -5.69
C VAL A 93 6.64 6.63 -6.78
N LYS A 94 7.78 6.98 -7.41
CA LYS A 94 8.43 6.11 -8.41
C LYS A 94 8.92 4.80 -7.78
N LYS A 95 9.50 4.87 -6.57
CA LYS A 95 9.95 3.68 -5.81
C LYS A 95 8.77 2.74 -5.55
N ILE A 96 7.67 3.24 -4.99
CA ILE A 96 6.45 2.43 -4.76
C ILE A 96 5.90 1.86 -6.08
N TYR A 97 5.86 2.67 -7.16
CA TYR A 97 5.42 2.17 -8.46
C TYR A 97 6.29 1.04 -9.00
N SER A 98 7.61 1.11 -8.79
CA SER A 98 8.55 0.06 -9.22
C SER A 98 8.35 -1.29 -8.52
N ALA A 99 7.64 -1.33 -7.39
CA ALA A 99 7.24 -2.58 -6.72
C ALA A 99 6.17 -3.37 -7.51
N GLY A 100 5.59 -2.78 -8.56
CA GLY A 100 4.60 -3.45 -9.43
C GLY A 100 3.14 -3.18 -9.06
N VAL A 101 2.85 -2.11 -8.31
CA VAL A 101 1.47 -1.67 -8.05
C VAL A 101 0.81 -1.11 -9.30
N ASP A 102 -0.50 -1.28 -9.43
CA ASP A 102 -1.29 -0.77 -10.55
C ASP A 102 -1.51 0.75 -10.49
N ALA A 103 -1.54 1.31 -9.27
CA ALA A 103 -1.60 2.74 -9.05
C ALA A 103 -0.97 3.14 -7.71
N VAL A 104 -0.47 4.36 -7.66
CA VAL A 104 0.00 5.00 -6.43
C VAL A 104 -1.05 5.98 -5.93
N ILE A 105 -1.35 5.92 -4.65
CA ILE A 105 -2.27 6.83 -3.97
C ILE A 105 -1.47 8.02 -3.43
N GLY A 106 -1.90 9.22 -3.84
CA GLY A 106 -1.43 10.49 -3.30
C GLY A 106 -2.45 11.05 -2.30
N ILE A 107 -1.96 11.40 -1.10
CA ILE A 107 -2.77 12.04 -0.08
C ILE A 107 -2.57 13.55 -0.24
N THR A 108 -3.61 14.24 -0.72
CA THR A 108 -3.52 15.67 -1.08
C THR A 108 -3.07 16.55 0.08
N GLY A 109 -3.50 16.24 1.31
CA GLY A 109 -3.07 16.95 2.53
C GLY A 109 -1.59 16.74 2.92
N LEU A 110 -0.86 15.85 2.23
CA LEU A 110 0.57 15.62 2.43
C LEU A 110 1.41 16.13 1.24
N LEU A 111 0.78 16.64 0.18
CA LEU A 111 1.50 17.11 -1.01
C LEU A 111 2.04 18.53 -0.86
N ALA A 112 1.39 19.37 -0.06
CA ALA A 112 1.76 20.78 0.14
C ALA A 112 1.76 21.12 1.63
N GLU A 113 2.65 22.01 2.03
CA GLU A 113 2.67 22.61 3.37
C GLU A 113 1.76 23.84 3.42
N GLU A 114 1.40 24.26 4.63
CA GLU A 114 0.58 25.47 4.86
C GLU A 114 1.16 26.72 4.19
N LYS A 115 2.49 26.79 4.05
CA LYS A 115 3.21 27.94 3.47
C LYS A 115 3.32 27.93 1.94
N ASP A 116 2.80 26.91 1.26
CA ASP A 116 2.90 26.77 -0.20
C ASP A 116 1.79 27.52 -0.98
N SER A 117 0.91 28.24 -0.27
CA SER A 117 -0.19 29.04 -0.82
C SER A 117 0.08 30.55 -0.86
#